data_AF-A0A6I5EVF7-F1
#
_entry.id   AF-A0A6I5EVF7-F1
#
_cell.length_a   1.000
_cell.length_b   1.000
_cell.length_c   1.000
_cell.angle_alpha   90.00
_cell.angle_beta   90.00
_cell.angle_gamma   90.00
#
_symmetry.space_group_name_H-M   'P 1'
#
loop_
_entity.id
_entity.type
_entity.pdbx_description
1 polymer ?
#
loop_
_entity_poly.entity_id
_entity_poly.type
_entity_poly.pdbx_seq_one_letter_code
_entity_poly.pdbx_strand_id
1 'polypeptide(L)'
;MSLPHEAKLRTTAVVLAGGTGQRVGLSIPKQLLKIAGKAVIEHTLTIFQNAEDIDDIIVMMAPGFVPDVEKIVVKAQLTKVTRVIEGGATRNETTERAIAALGEGLAENEDRNVLFHDAVRPLLSQRVIRDCVAALDRYRAVDVAIPSADTIIVTRTHGEDGEFITEVPDRSRLRRGQTPQAFKLSTIRKAYRIAAGDPNFQATDDCSVVLKYLPDVPIHVVAGDEYNMKVTQPVDVFLTDKLFQLASTAAPRQADEAAYRELLSGKTVVVFGGSYGIGADLATMAESYGAKVYALGRSTTGTHVENRADIDGALARAHAETGRVDYVINTAGVLRIGRLDETDDATIQEALNVNYLAPVQIARASYRYLAETQGQLLLYTSSSYTRGRAEYSLYSSTKAAMVNLTQALADEWAGEGIRVNCVNPERTATPMRTKAFGQEPEGSLLSSEAVARTSLDVLLSELTGHVIDVRQQDPTAEASASSGFDQALASALDRQGDG
;
A
#
# COMPACT_ATOMS: atom_id res chain seq x y z
N MET A 1 -31.89 -32.84 9.40
CA MET A 1 -31.95 -31.75 10.40
C MET A 1 -30.74 -30.88 10.19
N SER A 2 -30.90 -29.76 9.49
CA SER A 2 -29.89 -28.70 9.40
C SER A 2 -29.76 -28.05 10.77
N LEU A 3 -28.54 -28.02 11.32
CA LEU A 3 -28.24 -27.25 12.54
C LEU A 3 -28.66 -25.78 12.31
N PRO A 4 -29.25 -25.11 13.31
CA PRO A 4 -29.57 -23.68 13.18
C PRO A 4 -28.29 -22.91 12.90
N HIS A 5 -28.31 -22.06 11.88
CA HIS A 5 -27.27 -21.07 11.63
C HIS A 5 -27.25 -20.10 12.83
N GLU A 6 -26.30 -20.28 13.76
CA GLU A 6 -26.06 -19.30 14.82
C GLU A 6 -25.82 -17.95 14.16
N ALA A 7 -26.60 -16.93 14.54
CA ALA A 7 -26.44 -15.59 13.99
C ALA A 7 -25.04 -15.09 14.35
N LYS A 8 -24.24 -14.76 13.32
CA LYS A 8 -22.89 -14.22 13.48
C LYS A 8 -22.94 -12.99 14.40
N LEU A 9 -22.16 -13.00 15.48
CA LEU A 9 -22.07 -11.85 16.37
C LEU A 9 -21.49 -10.66 15.61
N ARG A 10 -22.07 -9.48 15.87
CA ARG A 10 -21.53 -8.22 15.35
C ARG A 10 -20.10 -8.02 15.84
N THR A 11 -19.21 -7.59 14.96
CA THR A 11 -17.78 -7.42 15.19
C THR A 11 -17.36 -5.97 14.96
N THR A 12 -16.94 -5.30 16.03
CA THR A 12 -16.48 -3.91 15.98
C THR A 12 -14.96 -3.84 16.13
N ALA A 13 -14.30 -3.11 15.24
CA ALA A 13 -12.89 -2.72 15.40
C ALA A 13 -12.80 -1.42 16.22
N VAL A 14 -11.97 -1.39 17.26
CA VAL A 14 -11.63 -0.20 18.02
C VAL A 14 -10.20 0.20 17.70
N VAL A 15 -10.03 1.32 17.01
CA VAL A 15 -8.72 1.87 16.64
C VAL A 15 -8.26 2.87 17.70
N LEU A 16 -7.24 2.49 18.46
CA LEU A 16 -6.68 3.25 19.57
C LEU A 16 -5.62 4.25 19.06
N ALA A 17 -5.93 5.53 19.17
CA ALA A 17 -5.14 6.67 18.69
C ALA A 17 -4.87 7.72 19.80
N GLY A 18 -4.81 7.30 21.08
CA GLY A 18 -4.67 8.22 22.22
C GLY A 18 -3.24 8.71 22.55
N GLY A 19 -2.19 8.17 21.92
CA GLY A 19 -0.80 8.51 22.28
C GLY A 19 -0.35 9.88 21.74
N THR A 20 0.14 10.77 22.59
CA THR A 20 0.58 12.15 22.24
C THR A 20 2.00 12.26 21.65
N GLY A 21 2.63 11.15 21.25
CA GLY A 21 3.81 11.19 20.36
C GLY A 21 5.09 11.86 20.90
N GLN A 22 5.28 11.98 22.23
CA GLN A 22 6.45 12.65 22.84
C GLN A 22 7.83 12.15 22.34
N ARG A 23 7.92 10.95 21.77
CA ARG A 23 9.17 10.33 21.29
C ARG A 23 9.56 10.69 19.85
N VAL A 24 8.66 11.29 19.06
CA VAL A 24 8.92 11.64 17.64
C VAL A 24 9.24 13.12 17.45
N GLY A 25 9.20 13.94 18.53
CA GLY A 25 9.65 15.33 18.50
C GLY A 25 8.80 16.29 17.63
N LEU A 26 7.59 15.88 17.26
CA LEU A 26 6.69 16.67 16.40
C LEU A 26 5.49 17.21 17.19
N SER A 27 4.98 18.37 16.79
CA SER A 27 3.81 19.04 17.38
C SER A 27 2.47 18.37 17.05
N ILE A 28 2.49 17.36 16.16
CA ILE A 28 1.32 16.62 15.70
C ILE A 28 1.35 15.17 16.23
N PRO A 29 0.21 14.59 16.61
CA PRO A 29 0.13 13.19 17.01
C PRO A 29 0.62 12.28 15.89
N LYS A 30 1.41 11.26 16.26
CA LYS A 30 2.10 10.39 15.29
C LYS A 30 1.17 9.65 14.32
N GLN A 31 -0.07 9.38 14.74
CA GLN A 31 -1.11 8.77 13.92
C GLN A 31 -1.56 9.67 12.74
N LEU A 32 -1.29 10.97 12.80
CA LEU A 32 -1.56 11.94 11.73
C LEU A 32 -0.34 12.21 10.84
N LEU A 33 0.81 11.56 11.10
CA LEU A 33 1.96 11.64 10.21
C LEU A 33 1.60 11.07 8.84
N LYS A 34 2.12 11.70 7.79
CA LYS A 34 1.93 11.20 6.43
C LYS A 34 2.99 10.14 6.11
N ILE A 35 2.54 9.02 5.58
CA ILE A 35 3.36 7.94 5.00
C ILE A 35 2.71 7.57 3.67
N ALA A 36 3.50 7.46 2.59
CA ALA A 36 2.97 7.23 1.24
C ALA A 36 1.76 8.14 0.89
N GLY A 37 1.90 9.44 1.16
CA GLY A 37 0.89 10.47 0.85
C GLY A 37 -0.31 10.59 1.81
N LYS A 38 -0.61 9.55 2.60
CA LYS A 38 -1.79 9.50 3.50
C LYS A 38 -1.40 9.47 4.98
N ALA A 39 -2.32 9.85 5.86
CA ALA A 39 -2.08 9.75 7.30
C ALA A 39 -1.93 8.28 7.75
N VAL A 40 -1.09 7.98 8.73
CA VAL A 40 -0.93 6.60 9.25
C VAL A 40 -2.27 6.00 9.69
N ILE A 41 -3.11 6.78 10.34
CA ILE A 41 -4.45 6.35 10.75
C ILE A 41 -5.37 6.09 9.54
N GLU A 42 -5.24 6.86 8.46
CA GLU A 42 -6.04 6.68 7.24
C GLU A 42 -5.77 5.30 6.60
N HIS A 43 -4.49 4.92 6.52
CA HIS A 43 -4.10 3.57 6.08
C HIS A 43 -4.71 2.49 6.98
N THR A 44 -4.58 2.65 8.30
CA THR A 44 -5.10 1.69 9.27
C THR A 44 -6.62 1.54 9.16
N LEU A 45 -7.37 2.65 9.06
CA LEU A 45 -8.82 2.62 8.91
C LEU A 45 -9.25 2.01 7.58
N THR A 46 -8.50 2.24 6.49
CA THR A 46 -8.77 1.64 5.19
C THR A 46 -8.67 0.11 5.24
N ILE A 47 -7.75 -0.44 6.03
CA ILE A 47 -7.65 -1.90 6.23
C ILE A 47 -8.94 -2.46 6.87
N PHE A 48 -9.42 -1.85 7.95
CA PHE A 48 -10.65 -2.28 8.61
C PHE A 48 -11.91 -2.00 7.78
N GLN A 49 -11.92 -0.92 7.00
CA GLN A 49 -12.98 -0.61 6.04
C GLN A 49 -13.16 -1.76 5.04
N ASN A 50 -12.06 -2.29 4.53
CA ASN A 50 -12.03 -3.36 3.53
C ASN A 50 -12.14 -4.78 4.13
N ALA A 51 -12.12 -4.93 5.46
CA ALA A 51 -12.24 -6.23 6.12
C ALA A 51 -13.70 -6.69 6.14
N GLU A 52 -14.00 -7.81 5.46
CA GLU A 52 -15.36 -8.39 5.38
C GLU A 52 -15.92 -8.82 6.75
N ASP A 53 -15.04 -9.22 7.67
CA ASP A 53 -15.41 -9.67 9.02
C ASP A 53 -15.62 -8.54 10.04
N ILE A 54 -15.54 -7.28 9.60
CA ILE A 54 -15.72 -6.10 10.46
C ILE A 54 -16.98 -5.35 10.03
N ASP A 55 -17.91 -5.19 10.98
CA ASP A 55 -19.20 -4.53 10.73
C ASP A 55 -19.10 -3.01 10.91
N ASP A 56 -18.34 -2.56 11.91
CA ASP A 56 -18.12 -1.14 12.20
C ASP A 56 -16.80 -0.87 12.90
N ILE A 57 -16.40 0.40 12.88
CA ILE A 57 -15.14 0.91 13.40
C ILE A 57 -15.44 2.07 14.36
N ILE A 58 -14.86 2.02 15.55
CA ILE A 58 -14.81 3.13 16.50
C ILE A 58 -13.37 3.61 16.61
N VAL A 59 -13.15 4.90 16.46
CA VAL A 59 -11.82 5.50 16.63
C VAL A 59 -11.74 6.20 17.98
N MET A 60 -10.72 5.88 18.77
CA MET A 60 -10.43 6.53 20.04
C MET A 60 -9.26 7.50 19.87
N MET A 61 -9.54 8.77 19.60
CA MET A 61 -8.55 9.78 19.23
C MET A 61 -8.04 10.59 20.43
N ALA A 62 -6.75 10.95 20.41
CA ALA A 62 -6.19 11.88 21.39
C ALA A 62 -7.02 13.18 21.51
N PRO A 63 -7.20 13.73 22.72
CA PRO A 63 -7.93 14.97 22.94
C PRO A 63 -7.51 16.11 22.02
N GLY A 64 -8.50 16.81 21.46
CA GLY A 64 -8.31 17.95 20.56
C GLY A 64 -8.09 17.62 19.08
N PHE A 65 -7.96 16.34 18.70
CA PHE A 65 -7.70 15.93 17.31
C PHE A 65 -8.84 15.12 16.66
N VAL A 66 -10.00 15.02 17.31
CA VAL A 66 -11.20 14.38 16.74
C VAL A 66 -11.58 14.99 15.38
N PRO A 67 -11.64 16.33 15.20
CA PRO A 67 -12.02 16.93 13.92
C PRO A 67 -11.06 16.60 12.77
N ASP A 68 -9.78 16.37 13.04
CA ASP A 68 -8.80 16.00 12.01
C ASP A 68 -9.08 14.60 11.45
N VAL A 69 -9.44 13.65 12.32
CA VAL A 69 -9.80 12.30 11.91
C VAL A 69 -11.16 12.27 11.22
N GLU A 70 -12.14 13.05 11.67
CA GLU A 70 -13.44 13.16 10.98
C GLU A 70 -13.29 13.67 9.54
N LYS A 71 -12.42 14.65 9.31
CA LYS A 71 -12.08 15.11 7.94
C LYS A 71 -11.48 13.99 7.10
N ILE A 72 -10.57 13.19 7.66
CA ILE A 72 -9.98 12.03 6.98
C ILE A 72 -11.08 11.02 6.62
N VAL A 73 -11.96 10.69 7.56
CA VAL A 73 -13.08 9.74 7.36
C VAL A 73 -13.99 10.18 6.21
N VAL A 74 -14.36 11.47 6.17
CA VAL A 74 -15.18 12.03 5.09
C VAL A 74 -14.43 12.01 3.76
N LYS A 75 -13.19 12.50 3.72
CA LYS A 75 -12.38 12.56 2.50
C LYS A 75 -12.14 11.18 1.89
N ALA A 76 -11.83 10.19 2.73
CA ALA A 76 -11.53 8.82 2.31
C ALA A 76 -12.80 7.93 2.18
N GLN A 77 -14.00 8.49 2.40
CA GLN A 77 -15.28 7.79 2.29
C GLN A 77 -15.35 6.50 3.15
N LEU A 78 -14.83 6.56 4.38
CA LEU A 78 -14.73 5.41 5.28
C LEU A 78 -16.07 5.13 5.98
N THR A 79 -16.98 4.46 5.28
CA THR A 79 -18.37 4.25 5.71
C THR A 79 -18.55 3.35 6.94
N LYS A 80 -17.58 2.49 7.26
CA LYS A 80 -17.62 1.64 8.47
C LYS A 80 -17.23 2.41 9.73
N VAL A 81 -16.63 3.59 9.62
CA VAL A 81 -16.30 4.41 10.80
C VAL A 81 -17.58 5.07 11.31
N THR A 82 -18.15 4.49 12.37
CA THR A 82 -19.43 4.94 12.92
C THR A 82 -19.24 6.07 13.92
N ARG A 83 -18.10 6.10 14.63
CA ARG A 83 -17.81 7.11 15.66
C ARG A 83 -16.33 7.41 15.79
N VAL A 84 -16.03 8.67 16.05
CA VAL A 84 -14.71 9.15 16.49
C VAL A 84 -14.91 9.78 17.88
N ILE A 85 -14.26 9.21 18.88
CA ILE A 85 -14.44 9.54 20.30
C ILE A 85 -13.11 9.99 20.88
N GLU A 86 -13.16 10.98 21.76
CA GLU A 86 -11.99 11.40 22.52
C GLU A 86 -11.56 10.33 23.54
N GLY A 87 -10.31 9.89 23.43
CA GLY A 87 -9.65 8.97 24.34
C GLY A 87 -9.41 9.57 25.72
N GLY A 88 -9.02 8.71 26.66
CA GLY A 88 -8.62 9.13 28.02
C GLY A 88 -7.17 9.60 28.10
N ALA A 89 -6.75 10.05 29.27
CA ALA A 89 -5.38 10.44 29.56
C ALA A 89 -4.41 9.24 29.54
N THR A 90 -4.94 8.03 29.75
CA THR A 90 -4.17 6.77 29.70
C THR A 90 -4.75 5.78 28.68
N ARG A 91 -3.96 4.77 28.31
CA ARG A 91 -4.41 3.65 27.46
C ARG A 91 -5.61 2.92 28.09
N ASN A 92 -5.59 2.72 29.40
CA ASN A 92 -6.65 2.03 30.12
C ASN A 92 -7.94 2.82 30.12
N GLU A 93 -7.89 4.11 30.45
CA GLU A 93 -9.06 4.99 30.41
C GLU A 93 -9.66 5.08 29.00
N THR A 94 -8.82 5.12 27.98
CA THR A 94 -9.26 5.07 26.58
C THR A 94 -10.02 3.78 26.28
N THR A 95 -9.52 2.65 26.76
CA THR A 95 -10.13 1.33 26.54
C THR A 95 -11.44 1.18 27.32
N GLU A 96 -11.51 1.68 28.57
CA GLU A 96 -12.74 1.71 29.35
C GLU A 96 -13.83 2.54 28.68
N ARG A 97 -13.47 3.73 28.18
CA ARG A 97 -14.38 4.57 27.39
C ARG A 97 -14.87 3.82 26.16
N ALA A 98 -13.99 3.13 25.42
CA ALA A 98 -14.35 2.31 24.27
C ALA A 98 -15.31 1.16 24.64
N ILE A 99 -15.07 0.47 25.76
CA ILE A 99 -15.93 -0.61 26.26
C ILE A 99 -17.32 -0.09 26.62
N ALA A 100 -17.41 1.07 27.29
CA ALA A 100 -18.68 1.72 27.58
C ALA A 100 -19.43 2.07 26.28
N ALA A 101 -18.70 2.67 25.36
CA ALA A 101 -19.13 3.02 24.01
C ALA A 101 -19.71 1.82 23.23
N LEU A 102 -19.07 0.65 23.32
CA LEU A 102 -19.52 -0.59 22.68
C LEU A 102 -20.73 -1.21 23.38
N GLY A 103 -20.93 -0.89 24.66
CA GLY A 103 -22.03 -1.34 25.50
C GLY A 103 -23.35 -0.62 25.23
N GLU A 104 -23.31 0.56 24.61
CA GLU A 104 -24.49 1.36 24.34
C GLU A 104 -25.47 0.65 23.39
N GLY A 105 -26.73 0.58 23.81
CA GLY A 105 -27.80 -0.05 23.02
C GLY A 105 -27.77 -1.58 22.99
N LEU A 106 -26.87 -2.23 23.73
CA LEU A 106 -26.90 -3.69 23.91
C LEU A 106 -27.97 -4.11 24.91
N ALA A 107 -28.78 -5.12 24.53
CA ALA A 107 -29.63 -5.81 25.49
C ALA A 107 -28.79 -6.58 26.51
N GLU A 108 -29.37 -6.90 27.68
CA GLU A 108 -28.65 -7.51 28.81
C GLU A 108 -27.94 -8.85 28.47
N ASN A 109 -28.46 -9.58 27.48
CA ASN A 109 -27.90 -10.86 27.01
C ASN A 109 -27.23 -10.79 25.62
N GLU A 110 -27.09 -9.60 25.05
CA GLU A 110 -26.43 -9.41 23.74
C GLU A 110 -24.92 -9.22 23.94
N ASP A 111 -24.11 -9.94 23.16
CA ASP A 111 -22.65 -9.83 23.16
C ASP A 111 -22.15 -9.43 21.77
N ARG A 112 -20.92 -8.94 21.69
CA ARG A 112 -20.27 -8.55 20.44
C ARG A 112 -18.81 -8.96 20.47
N ASN A 113 -18.25 -9.19 19.29
CA ASN A 113 -16.81 -9.33 19.13
C ASN A 113 -16.20 -7.91 19.06
N VAL A 114 -15.06 -7.71 19.72
CA VAL A 114 -14.30 -6.47 19.66
C VAL A 114 -12.84 -6.76 19.32
N LEU A 115 -12.27 -6.00 18.39
CA LEU A 115 -10.85 -6.02 18.06
C LEU A 115 -10.22 -4.67 18.43
N PHE A 116 -9.36 -4.62 19.44
CA PHE A 116 -8.57 -3.42 19.77
C PHE A 116 -7.30 -3.39 18.93
N HIS A 117 -7.07 -2.30 18.20
CA HIS A 117 -5.93 -2.15 17.31
C HIS A 117 -5.21 -0.81 17.49
N ASP A 118 -3.88 -0.81 17.38
CA ASP A 118 -3.09 0.42 17.40
C ASP A 118 -3.28 1.20 16.08
N ALA A 119 -3.62 2.49 16.15
CA ALA A 119 -3.75 3.36 14.97
C ALA A 119 -2.45 3.55 14.16
N VAL A 120 -1.33 3.07 14.68
CA VAL A 120 0.02 3.20 14.11
C VAL A 120 0.60 1.86 13.66
N ARG A 121 -0.26 0.90 13.29
CA ARG A 121 0.12 -0.36 12.64
C ARG A 121 -0.54 -0.43 11.25
N PRO A 122 -0.10 0.41 10.29
CA PRO A 122 -0.81 0.62 9.03
C PRO A 122 -0.59 -0.50 8.01
N LEU A 123 0.04 -1.62 8.39
CA LEU A 123 0.43 -2.73 7.51
C LEU A 123 -0.18 -4.06 7.99
N LEU A 124 -1.29 -4.00 8.74
CA LEU A 124 -2.04 -5.17 9.17
C LEU A 124 -2.63 -5.92 7.97
N SER A 125 -2.45 -7.25 7.90
CA SER A 125 -3.02 -8.06 6.83
C SER A 125 -4.48 -8.43 7.10
N GLN A 126 -5.24 -8.63 6.02
CA GLN A 126 -6.60 -9.15 6.11
C GLN A 126 -6.64 -10.56 6.74
N ARG A 127 -5.59 -11.37 6.55
CA ARG A 127 -5.46 -12.70 7.15
C ARG A 127 -5.53 -12.62 8.67
N VAL A 128 -4.71 -11.75 9.29
CA VAL A 128 -4.67 -11.61 10.74
C VAL A 128 -6.02 -11.17 11.32
N ILE A 129 -6.76 -10.29 10.63
CA ILE A 129 -8.11 -9.89 11.04
C ILE A 129 -9.05 -11.11 11.02
N ARG A 130 -9.08 -11.87 9.92
CA ARG A 130 -9.91 -13.07 9.80
C ARG A 130 -9.57 -14.12 10.86
N ASP A 131 -8.28 -14.36 11.09
CA ASP A 131 -7.81 -15.33 12.09
C ASP A 131 -8.25 -14.94 13.51
N CYS A 132 -8.18 -13.63 13.84
CA CYS A 132 -8.68 -13.11 15.12
C CYS A 132 -10.19 -13.30 15.28
N VAL A 133 -10.98 -12.98 14.24
CA VAL A 133 -12.44 -13.12 14.30
C VAL A 133 -12.85 -14.59 14.38
N ALA A 134 -12.25 -15.46 13.57
CA ALA A 134 -12.51 -16.90 13.59
C ALA A 134 -12.12 -17.54 14.93
N ALA A 135 -11.01 -17.09 15.54
CA ALA A 135 -10.61 -17.57 16.86
C ALA A 135 -11.64 -17.22 17.96
N LEU A 136 -12.42 -16.15 17.80
CA LEU A 136 -13.49 -15.80 18.75
C LEU A 136 -14.71 -16.73 18.69
N ASP A 137 -14.81 -17.65 17.72
CA ASP A 137 -15.84 -18.69 17.75
C ASP A 137 -15.56 -19.74 18.82
N ARG A 138 -14.27 -19.91 19.19
CA ARG A 138 -13.83 -20.91 20.16
C ARG A 138 -13.30 -20.31 21.46
N TYR A 139 -12.69 -19.14 21.39
CA TYR A 139 -12.01 -18.48 22.51
C TYR A 139 -12.67 -17.16 22.85
N ARG A 140 -12.49 -16.70 24.09
CA ARG A 140 -13.08 -15.43 24.56
C ARG A 140 -12.10 -14.26 24.53
N ALA A 141 -10.82 -14.56 24.41
CA ALA A 141 -9.72 -13.61 24.34
C ALA A 141 -8.65 -14.18 23.40
N VAL A 142 -8.13 -13.32 22.52
CA VAL A 142 -7.18 -13.66 21.47
C VAL A 142 -6.13 -12.57 21.37
N ASP A 143 -4.87 -12.97 21.34
CA ASP A 143 -3.72 -12.10 21.10
C ASP A 143 -3.06 -12.45 19.76
N VAL A 144 -2.40 -11.47 19.14
CA VAL A 144 -1.62 -11.69 17.91
C VAL A 144 -0.15 -11.60 18.27
N ALA A 145 0.66 -12.59 17.87
CA ALA A 145 2.08 -12.53 18.16
C ALA A 145 2.95 -13.20 17.09
N ILE A 146 4.21 -12.76 17.04
CA ILE A 146 5.26 -13.34 16.19
C ILE A 146 6.43 -13.84 17.05
N PRO A 147 7.23 -14.81 16.57
CA PRO A 147 8.49 -15.18 17.22
C PRO A 147 9.43 -13.98 17.43
N SER A 148 10.25 -14.04 18.48
CA SER A 148 11.34 -13.07 18.67
C SER A 148 12.59 -13.55 17.94
N ALA A 149 13.13 -12.75 17.02
CA ALA A 149 14.44 -13.00 16.42
C ALA A 149 15.57 -12.65 17.40
N ASP A 150 15.38 -11.57 18.16
CA ASP A 150 16.36 -11.05 19.10
C ASP A 150 16.39 -11.84 20.41
N THR A 151 17.59 -11.91 21.00
CA THR A 151 17.79 -12.37 22.37
C THR A 151 17.24 -11.31 23.32
N ILE A 152 16.26 -11.69 24.13
CA ILE A 152 15.71 -10.83 25.19
C ILE A 152 16.47 -11.09 26.48
N ILE A 153 16.85 -10.03 27.18
CA ILE A 153 17.54 -10.07 28.48
C ILE A 153 16.67 -9.39 29.53
N VAL A 154 16.66 -9.93 30.75
CA VAL A 154 16.07 -9.28 31.93
C VAL A 154 17.20 -8.58 32.66
N THR A 155 17.11 -7.25 32.83
CA THR A 155 18.13 -6.47 33.52
C THR A 155 17.63 -5.96 34.87
N ARG A 156 18.57 -5.67 35.78
CA ARG A 156 18.32 -4.95 37.02
C ARG A 156 19.37 -3.86 37.20
N THR A 157 18.93 -2.66 37.56
CA THR A 157 19.83 -1.56 37.91
C THR A 157 20.47 -1.80 39.28
N HIS A 158 21.80 -1.65 39.37
CA HIS A 158 22.55 -1.77 40.63
C HIS A 158 23.25 -0.45 40.96
N GLY A 159 22.67 0.33 41.88
CA GLY A 159 23.26 1.61 42.32
C GLY A 159 23.56 2.56 41.15
N GLU A 160 24.76 3.17 41.18
CA GLU A 160 25.28 4.01 40.08
C GLU A 160 26.01 3.19 39.00
N ASP A 161 26.20 1.88 39.21
CA ASP A 161 26.96 1.00 38.32
C ASP A 161 26.18 0.59 37.05
N GLY A 162 24.91 1.00 36.93
CA GLY A 162 24.09 0.80 35.74
C GLY A 162 23.28 -0.49 35.73
N GLU A 163 22.90 -0.96 34.54
CA GLU A 163 22.06 -2.14 34.34
C GLU A 163 22.88 -3.42 34.15
N PHE A 164 22.51 -4.48 34.88
CA PHE A 164 23.16 -5.80 34.79
C PHE A 164 22.14 -6.85 34.34
N ILE A 165 22.58 -7.77 33.48
CA ILE A 165 21.77 -8.93 33.07
C ILE A 165 21.55 -9.84 34.28
N THR A 166 20.29 -10.21 34.52
CA THR A 166 19.86 -11.13 35.57
C THR A 166 19.34 -12.45 35.02
N GLU A 167 18.75 -12.43 33.83
CA GLU A 167 18.21 -13.61 33.17
C GLU A 167 18.27 -13.45 31.65
N VAL A 168 18.46 -14.56 30.94
CA VAL A 168 18.27 -14.67 29.49
C VAL A 168 17.23 -15.77 29.25
N PRO A 169 15.94 -15.43 29.09
CA PRO A 169 14.89 -16.44 28.98
C PRO A 169 15.00 -17.26 27.69
N ASP A 170 14.42 -18.46 27.69
CA ASP A 170 14.37 -19.32 26.49
C ASP A 170 13.55 -18.67 25.36
N ARG A 171 14.26 -18.19 24.34
CA ARG A 171 13.71 -17.50 23.17
C ARG A 171 12.61 -18.29 22.46
N SER A 172 12.64 -19.63 22.50
CA SER A 172 11.62 -20.47 21.82
C SER A 172 10.21 -20.27 22.41
N ARG A 173 10.14 -19.81 23.67
CA ARG A 173 8.90 -19.52 24.40
C ARG A 173 8.50 -18.05 24.37
N LEU A 174 9.34 -17.17 23.84
CA LEU A 174 9.09 -15.73 23.78
C LEU A 174 8.40 -15.35 22.47
N ARG A 175 7.47 -14.41 22.56
CA ARG A 175 6.76 -13.84 21.42
C ARG A 175 6.72 -12.32 21.54
N ARG A 176 6.71 -11.64 20.40
CA ARG A 176 6.48 -10.19 20.30
C ARG A 176 5.00 -9.98 20.04
N GLY A 177 4.30 -9.43 21.03
CA GLY A 177 2.88 -9.10 20.93
C GLY A 177 2.60 -8.02 19.89
N GLN A 178 1.53 -8.19 19.15
CA GLN A 178 1.01 -7.27 18.16
C GLN A 178 -0.48 -7.01 18.43
N THR A 179 -1.01 -5.94 17.83
CA THR A 179 -2.45 -5.76 17.75
C THR A 179 -2.88 -6.10 16.31
N PRO A 180 -4.13 -6.53 16.04
CA PRO A 180 -5.30 -6.47 16.91
C PRO A 180 -5.30 -7.48 18.07
N GLN A 181 -5.90 -7.12 19.19
CA GLN A 181 -6.31 -8.07 20.23
C GLN A 181 -7.81 -8.22 20.21
N ALA A 182 -8.31 -9.46 20.22
CA ALA A 182 -9.73 -9.74 20.01
C ALA A 182 -10.37 -10.32 21.25
N PHE A 183 -11.58 -9.86 21.58
CA PHE A 183 -12.29 -10.30 22.77
C PHE A 183 -13.79 -10.45 22.49
N LYS A 184 -14.45 -11.31 23.27
CA LYS A 184 -15.88 -11.11 23.55
C LYS A 184 -16.03 -9.86 24.42
N LEU A 185 -16.91 -8.95 24.06
CA LEU A 185 -17.11 -7.69 24.79
C LEU A 185 -17.48 -7.97 26.26
N SER A 186 -18.32 -8.98 26.51
CA SER A 186 -18.65 -9.42 27.87
C SER A 186 -17.42 -9.79 28.71
N THR A 187 -16.42 -10.43 28.09
CA THR A 187 -15.18 -10.86 28.75
C THR A 187 -14.30 -9.67 29.12
N ILE A 188 -13.97 -8.81 28.15
CA ILE A 188 -13.07 -7.68 28.41
C ILE A 188 -13.71 -6.66 29.38
N ARG A 189 -15.03 -6.44 29.26
CA ARG A 189 -15.80 -5.60 30.19
C ARG A 189 -15.76 -6.13 31.62
N LYS A 190 -15.87 -7.45 31.80
CA LYS A 190 -15.75 -8.08 33.13
C LYS A 190 -14.34 -7.91 33.69
N ALA A 191 -13.30 -8.09 32.87
CA ALA A 191 -11.91 -7.92 33.29
C ALA A 191 -11.64 -6.50 33.78
N TYR A 192 -12.04 -5.48 33.01
CA TYR A 192 -11.88 -4.07 33.40
C TYR A 192 -12.71 -3.69 34.63
N ARG A 193 -13.92 -4.23 34.80
CA ARG A 193 -14.72 -4.00 36.02
C ARG A 193 -14.00 -4.50 37.28
N ILE A 194 -13.35 -5.66 37.21
CA ILE A 194 -12.57 -6.19 38.33
C ILE A 194 -11.30 -5.35 38.52
N ALA A 195 -10.62 -5.01 37.42
CA ALA A 195 -9.40 -4.19 37.44
C ALA A 195 -9.61 -2.81 38.08
N ALA A 196 -10.76 -2.19 37.88
CA ALA A 196 -11.11 -0.90 38.49
C ALA A 196 -11.11 -0.93 40.04
N GLY A 197 -11.22 -2.11 40.66
CA GLY A 197 -11.09 -2.29 42.10
C GLY A 197 -9.65 -2.44 42.62
N ASP A 198 -8.66 -2.58 41.74
CA ASP A 198 -7.24 -2.72 42.11
C ASP A 198 -6.51 -1.36 42.04
N PRO A 199 -6.08 -0.77 43.17
CA PRO A 199 -5.37 0.50 43.18
C PRO A 199 -3.99 0.43 42.52
N ASN A 200 -3.43 -0.77 42.32
CA ASN A 200 -2.15 -0.99 41.64
C ASN A 200 -2.32 -1.37 40.17
N PHE A 201 -3.51 -1.18 39.59
CA PHE A 201 -3.76 -1.53 38.21
C PHE A 201 -2.97 -0.65 37.24
N GLN A 202 -1.98 -1.26 36.58
CA GLN A 202 -1.34 -0.73 35.40
C GLN A 202 -1.25 -1.85 34.36
N ALA A 203 -1.70 -1.58 33.15
CA ALA A 203 -1.64 -2.51 32.04
C ALA A 203 -1.10 -1.79 30.81
N THR A 204 -0.15 -2.44 30.13
CA THR A 204 0.41 -1.97 28.87
C THR A 204 -0.32 -2.56 27.66
N ASP A 205 -1.22 -3.51 27.91
CA ASP A 205 -1.84 -4.40 26.94
C ASP A 205 -3.17 -4.97 27.47
N ASP A 206 -4.18 -5.24 26.62
CA ASP A 206 -5.52 -5.63 27.08
C ASP A 206 -5.62 -7.12 27.43
N CYS A 207 -4.84 -7.97 26.74
CA CYS A 207 -4.69 -9.38 27.13
C CYS A 207 -4.09 -9.49 28.53
N SER A 208 -3.18 -8.59 28.92
CA SER A 208 -2.63 -8.57 30.29
C SER A 208 -3.70 -8.34 31.37
N VAL A 209 -4.75 -7.56 31.05
CA VAL A 209 -5.89 -7.32 31.96
C VAL A 209 -6.71 -8.61 32.12
N VAL A 210 -7.02 -9.29 31.01
CA VAL A 210 -7.73 -10.58 31.04
C VAL A 210 -6.90 -11.62 31.81
N LEU A 211 -5.60 -11.72 31.53
CA LEU A 211 -4.71 -12.67 32.18
C LEU A 211 -4.67 -12.49 33.71
N LYS A 212 -4.62 -11.24 34.18
CA LYS A 212 -4.52 -10.93 35.61
C LYS A 212 -5.86 -11.10 36.34
N TYR A 213 -6.97 -10.63 35.75
CA TYR A 213 -8.25 -10.52 36.45
C TYR A 213 -9.26 -11.60 36.09
N LEU A 214 -9.02 -12.38 35.05
CA LEU A 214 -9.82 -13.54 34.64
C LEU A 214 -8.89 -14.74 34.33
N PRO A 215 -8.15 -15.27 35.32
CA PRO A 215 -7.13 -16.30 35.09
C PRO A 215 -7.66 -17.62 34.50
N ASP A 216 -8.96 -17.88 34.64
CA ASP A 216 -9.63 -19.06 34.07
C ASP A 216 -9.98 -18.90 32.58
N VAL A 217 -9.80 -17.69 32.02
CA VAL A 217 -10.07 -17.42 30.60
C VAL A 217 -8.77 -17.59 29.81
N PRO A 218 -8.62 -18.67 29.01
CA PRO A 218 -7.44 -18.83 28.18
C PRO A 218 -7.37 -17.74 27.11
N ILE A 219 -6.18 -17.19 26.91
CA ILE A 219 -5.87 -16.24 25.85
C ILE A 219 -5.22 -17.03 24.71
N HIS A 220 -5.94 -17.16 23.61
CA HIS A 220 -5.42 -17.86 22.44
C HIS A 220 -4.47 -16.95 21.66
N VAL A 221 -3.39 -17.49 21.10
CA VAL A 221 -2.44 -16.71 20.30
C VAL A 221 -2.57 -17.10 18.84
N VAL A 222 -2.88 -16.14 17.98
CA VAL A 222 -2.86 -16.30 16.52
C VAL A 222 -1.55 -15.77 15.95
N ALA A 223 -1.16 -16.30 14.78
CA ALA A 223 0.07 -15.88 14.10
C ALA A 223 -0.07 -14.46 13.55
N GLY A 224 0.82 -13.57 14.00
CA GLY A 224 0.97 -12.23 13.43
C GLY A 224 1.79 -12.21 12.14
N ASP A 225 2.19 -11.00 11.72
CA ASP A 225 3.02 -10.77 10.53
C ASP A 225 4.19 -9.84 10.88
N GLU A 226 5.39 -10.12 10.36
CA GLU A 226 6.59 -9.29 10.60
C GLU A 226 6.38 -7.83 10.17
N TYR A 227 5.60 -7.60 9.11
CA TYR A 227 5.32 -6.25 8.59
C TYR A 227 4.24 -5.50 9.37
N ASN A 228 3.48 -6.17 10.26
CA ASN A 228 2.53 -5.53 11.16
C ASN A 228 3.26 -4.77 12.30
N MET A 229 4.29 -4.01 11.91
CA MET A 229 5.17 -3.25 12.79
C MET A 229 4.42 -2.03 13.33
N LYS A 230 4.76 -1.67 14.58
CA LYS A 230 4.23 -0.46 15.21
C LYS A 230 5.12 0.71 14.83
N VAL A 231 4.56 1.75 14.23
CA VAL A 231 5.29 3.00 13.98
C VAL A 231 5.46 3.74 15.31
N THR A 232 6.69 3.73 15.82
CA THR A 232 7.02 4.25 17.16
C THR A 232 8.18 5.22 17.17
N GLN A 233 9.22 4.96 16.39
CA GLN A 233 10.45 5.73 16.28
C GLN A 233 10.52 6.44 14.92
N PRO A 234 11.34 7.49 14.77
CA PRO A 234 11.54 8.14 13.48
C PRO A 234 11.95 7.16 12.37
N VAL A 235 12.83 6.18 12.66
CA VAL A 235 13.25 5.15 11.70
C VAL A 235 12.07 4.31 11.18
N ASP A 236 11.06 4.07 12.01
CA ASP A 236 9.89 3.28 11.64
C ASP A 236 9.08 3.97 10.55
N VAL A 237 9.06 5.31 10.52
CA VAL A 237 8.38 6.08 9.47
C VAL A 237 9.04 5.81 8.12
N PHE A 238 10.37 5.86 8.06
CA PHE A 238 11.12 5.58 6.83
C PHE A 238 10.96 4.12 6.37
N LEU A 239 11.02 3.17 7.31
CA LEU A 239 10.79 1.76 7.01
C LEU A 239 9.38 1.56 6.46
N THR A 240 8.37 2.07 7.17
CA THR A 240 6.96 1.93 6.78
C THR A 240 6.70 2.58 5.42
N ASP A 241 7.26 3.76 5.12
CA ASP A 241 7.15 4.40 3.81
C ASP A 241 7.73 3.53 2.68
N LYS A 242 8.89 2.91 2.93
CA LYS A 242 9.47 1.95 1.99
C LYS A 242 8.67 0.68 1.85
N LEU A 243 8.13 0.15 2.95
CA LEU A 243 7.26 -1.01 2.93
C LEU A 243 5.98 -0.71 2.14
N PHE A 244 5.39 0.48 2.26
CA PHE A 244 4.26 0.90 1.40
C PHE A 244 4.67 1.03 -0.06
N GLN A 245 5.83 1.60 -0.37
CA GLN A 245 6.35 1.64 -1.75
C GLN A 245 6.50 0.23 -2.32
N LEU A 246 6.98 -0.74 -1.54
CA LEU A 246 7.08 -2.14 -1.95
C LEU A 246 5.69 -2.78 -2.12
N ALA A 247 4.79 -2.66 -1.14
CA ALA A 247 3.44 -3.21 -1.24
C ALA A 247 2.64 -2.62 -2.41
N SER A 248 2.90 -1.35 -2.74
CA SER A 248 2.30 -0.63 -3.85
C SER A 248 2.74 -1.15 -5.22
N THR A 249 3.69 -2.10 -5.28
CA THR A 249 4.17 -2.67 -6.54
C THR A 249 3.44 -3.91 -7.04
N ALA A 250 2.52 -4.48 -6.27
CA ALA A 250 1.74 -5.61 -6.77
C ALA A 250 0.80 -5.18 -7.91
N ALA A 251 0.78 -5.96 -9.00
CA ALA A 251 -0.16 -5.76 -10.09
C ALA A 251 -1.62 -5.88 -9.59
N PRO A 252 -2.53 -5.01 -10.06
CA PRO A 252 -3.95 -5.17 -9.76
C PRO A 252 -4.47 -6.52 -10.26
N ARG A 253 -5.61 -6.95 -9.71
CA ARG A 253 -6.26 -8.20 -10.14
C ARG A 253 -6.51 -8.13 -11.66
N GLN A 254 -6.05 -9.17 -12.37
CA GLN A 254 -6.26 -9.29 -13.80
C GLN A 254 -7.76 -9.24 -14.14
N ALA A 255 -8.13 -8.32 -15.01
CA ALA A 255 -9.47 -8.26 -15.58
C ALA A 255 -9.65 -9.38 -16.62
N ASP A 256 -10.88 -9.84 -16.80
CA ASP A 256 -11.20 -10.76 -17.88
C ASP A 256 -11.51 -10.01 -19.19
N GLU A 257 -11.56 -10.77 -20.29
CA GLU A 257 -11.82 -10.25 -21.63
C GLU A 257 -13.17 -9.52 -21.75
N ALA A 258 -14.17 -9.89 -20.93
CA ALA A 258 -15.47 -9.23 -20.93
C ALA A 258 -15.39 -7.86 -20.25
N ALA A 259 -14.72 -7.79 -19.09
CA ALA A 259 -14.46 -6.56 -18.37
C ALA A 259 -13.63 -5.57 -19.20
N TYR A 260 -12.61 -6.03 -19.94
CA TYR A 260 -11.88 -5.14 -20.85
C TYR A 260 -12.80 -4.50 -21.90
N ARG A 261 -13.68 -5.29 -22.55
CA ARG A 261 -14.61 -4.77 -23.55
C ARG A 261 -15.59 -3.77 -22.95
N GLU A 262 -16.14 -4.09 -21.79
CA GLU A 262 -17.09 -3.21 -21.11
C GLU A 262 -16.45 -1.87 -20.74
N LEU A 263 -15.25 -1.90 -20.14
CA LEU A 263 -14.63 -0.72 -19.55
C LEU A 263 -13.84 0.13 -20.56
N LEU A 264 -13.31 -0.47 -21.64
CA LEU A 264 -12.54 0.23 -22.69
C LEU A 264 -13.38 0.69 -23.87
N SER A 265 -14.56 0.09 -24.10
CA SER A 265 -15.42 0.46 -25.24
C SER A 265 -15.79 1.94 -25.19
N GLY A 266 -15.45 2.67 -26.26
CA GLY A 266 -15.73 4.11 -26.40
C GLY A 266 -14.80 5.02 -25.60
N LYS A 267 -13.78 4.49 -24.93
CA LYS A 267 -12.71 5.27 -24.29
C LYS A 267 -11.71 5.75 -25.34
N THR A 268 -11.13 6.93 -25.12
CA THR A 268 -10.04 7.46 -25.94
C THR A 268 -8.70 7.25 -25.25
N VAL A 269 -7.78 6.58 -25.93
CA VAL A 269 -6.45 6.22 -25.43
C VAL A 269 -5.39 6.87 -26.31
N VAL A 270 -4.45 7.60 -25.71
CA VAL A 270 -3.31 8.20 -26.43
C VAL A 270 -2.02 7.54 -25.94
N VAL A 271 -1.26 6.93 -26.86
CA VAL A 271 -0.04 6.19 -26.54
C VAL A 271 1.17 6.85 -27.19
N PHE A 272 1.99 7.56 -26.42
CA PHE A 272 3.30 8.03 -26.84
C PHE A 272 4.31 6.88 -26.77
N GLY A 273 4.95 6.56 -27.90
CA GLY A 273 5.81 5.36 -28.02
C GLY A 273 5.05 4.11 -28.46
N GLY A 274 3.94 4.27 -29.20
CA GLY A 274 3.06 3.20 -29.67
C GLY A 274 3.52 2.50 -30.95
N SER A 275 4.73 2.73 -31.45
CA SER A 275 5.18 2.18 -32.73
C SER A 275 5.80 0.77 -32.67
N TYR A 276 6.23 0.31 -31.50
CA TYR A 276 6.76 -1.04 -31.28
C TYR A 276 6.76 -1.43 -29.79
N GLY A 277 7.02 -2.72 -29.51
CA GLY A 277 7.15 -3.23 -28.14
C GLY A 277 5.90 -3.00 -27.31
N ILE A 278 6.09 -2.68 -26.02
CA ILE A 278 5.01 -2.52 -25.03
C ILE A 278 3.92 -1.56 -25.52
N GLY A 279 4.29 -0.42 -26.11
CA GLY A 279 3.32 0.59 -26.55
C GLY A 279 2.45 0.12 -27.72
N ALA A 280 3.03 -0.64 -28.66
CA ALA A 280 2.28 -1.17 -29.80
C ALA A 280 1.33 -2.29 -29.38
N ASP A 281 1.77 -3.18 -28.49
CA ASP A 281 0.92 -4.26 -27.98
C ASP A 281 -0.24 -3.71 -27.16
N LEU A 282 0.03 -2.73 -26.29
CA LEU A 282 -1.02 -2.04 -25.51
C LEU A 282 -2.04 -1.36 -26.42
N ALA A 283 -1.57 -0.64 -27.45
CA ALA A 283 -2.46 0.01 -28.40
C ALA A 283 -3.34 -1.02 -29.12
N THR A 284 -2.74 -2.09 -29.63
CA THR A 284 -3.46 -3.18 -30.33
C THR A 284 -4.49 -3.84 -29.42
N MET A 285 -4.14 -4.15 -28.18
CA MET A 285 -5.06 -4.75 -27.21
C MET A 285 -6.23 -3.80 -26.90
N ALA A 286 -5.95 -2.54 -26.57
CA ALA A 286 -6.99 -1.56 -26.27
C ALA A 286 -7.96 -1.36 -27.45
N GLU A 287 -7.46 -1.28 -28.68
CA GLU A 287 -8.29 -1.22 -29.90
C GLU A 287 -9.17 -2.47 -30.03
N SER A 288 -8.61 -3.66 -29.79
CA SER A 288 -9.35 -4.93 -29.89
C SER A 288 -10.50 -5.04 -28.88
N TYR A 289 -10.45 -4.26 -27.80
CA TYR A 289 -11.50 -4.13 -26.78
C TYR A 289 -12.44 -2.94 -27.00
N GLY A 290 -12.30 -2.19 -28.10
CA GLY A 290 -13.23 -1.14 -28.51
C GLY A 290 -12.83 0.28 -28.10
N ALA A 291 -11.61 0.49 -27.61
CA ALA A 291 -11.08 1.83 -27.40
C ALA A 291 -10.76 2.51 -28.74
N LYS A 292 -10.86 3.84 -28.77
CA LYS A 292 -10.30 4.69 -29.83
C LYS A 292 -8.86 5.02 -29.47
N VAL A 293 -7.90 4.43 -30.18
CA VAL A 293 -6.48 4.56 -29.82
C VAL A 293 -5.72 5.44 -30.80
N TYR A 294 -4.87 6.30 -30.26
CA TYR A 294 -3.90 7.11 -30.98
C TYR A 294 -2.50 6.62 -30.64
N ALA A 295 -1.99 5.66 -31.40
CA ALA A 295 -0.63 5.14 -31.27
C ALA A 295 0.38 6.06 -31.98
N LEU A 296 1.21 6.75 -31.20
CA LEU A 296 2.10 7.80 -31.67
C LEU A 296 3.55 7.34 -31.64
N GLY A 297 4.33 7.68 -32.67
CA GLY A 297 5.75 7.39 -32.71
C GLY A 297 6.48 8.12 -33.82
N ARG A 298 7.80 8.31 -33.62
CA ARG A 298 8.67 9.01 -34.58
C ARG A 298 8.60 8.41 -35.98
N SER A 299 8.61 7.07 -36.09
CA SER A 299 8.63 6.35 -37.36
C SER A 299 7.25 6.15 -37.99
N THR A 300 6.16 6.35 -37.26
CA THR A 300 4.79 6.09 -37.72
C THR A 300 4.01 7.38 -37.96
N THR A 301 3.95 8.26 -36.96
CA THR A 301 3.18 9.50 -36.99
C THR A 301 4.04 10.76 -37.11
N GLY A 302 5.36 10.62 -37.09
CA GLY A 302 6.28 11.76 -37.02
C GLY A 302 6.20 12.51 -35.68
N THR A 303 5.66 11.89 -34.62
CA THR A 303 5.53 12.52 -33.31
C THR A 303 6.83 12.36 -32.52
N HIS A 304 7.51 13.48 -32.27
CA HIS A 304 8.71 13.56 -31.44
C HIS A 304 8.34 14.02 -30.03
N VAL A 305 8.52 13.15 -29.02
CA VAL A 305 8.13 13.45 -27.64
C VAL A 305 9.01 14.54 -27.00
N GLU A 306 10.21 14.76 -27.55
CA GLU A 306 11.08 15.88 -27.22
C GLU A 306 10.56 17.24 -27.75
N ASN A 307 9.59 17.23 -28.68
CA ASN A 307 8.97 18.42 -29.24
C ASN A 307 7.60 18.69 -28.61
N ARG A 308 7.47 19.82 -27.92
CA ARG A 308 6.23 20.23 -27.26
C ARG A 308 5.04 20.37 -28.22
N ALA A 309 5.27 20.89 -29.43
CA ALA A 309 4.21 21.10 -30.40
C ALA A 309 3.59 19.78 -30.87
N ASP A 310 4.40 18.72 -30.99
CA ASP A 310 3.93 17.39 -31.39
C ASP A 310 3.08 16.75 -30.30
N ILE A 311 3.46 16.92 -29.03
CA ILE A 311 2.67 16.46 -27.87
C ILE A 311 1.31 17.17 -27.84
N ASP A 312 1.32 18.50 -27.92
CA ASP A 312 0.10 19.31 -27.84
C ASP A 312 -0.83 19.01 -29.03
N GLY A 313 -0.27 18.90 -30.24
CA GLY A 313 -1.00 18.57 -31.45
C GLY A 313 -1.63 17.17 -31.42
N ALA A 314 -0.91 16.18 -30.89
CA ALA A 314 -1.43 14.81 -30.81
C ALA A 314 -2.61 14.69 -29.84
N LEU A 315 -2.51 15.29 -28.66
CA LEU A 315 -3.61 15.31 -27.68
C LEU A 315 -4.80 16.13 -28.19
N ALA A 316 -4.55 17.29 -28.81
CA ALA A 316 -5.59 18.12 -29.39
C ALA A 316 -6.35 17.40 -30.52
N ARG A 317 -5.64 16.67 -31.37
CA ARG A 317 -6.26 15.85 -32.42
C ARG A 317 -7.14 14.76 -31.83
N ALA A 318 -6.64 14.01 -30.85
CA ALA A 318 -7.40 12.93 -30.21
C ALA A 318 -8.70 13.45 -29.57
N HIS A 319 -8.62 14.57 -28.86
CA HIS A 319 -9.77 15.22 -28.26
C HIS A 319 -10.74 15.80 -29.31
N ALA A 320 -10.25 16.45 -30.36
CA ALA A 320 -11.10 17.02 -31.41
C ALA A 320 -11.91 15.96 -32.15
N GLU A 321 -11.34 14.77 -32.37
CA GLU A 321 -11.98 13.69 -33.11
C GLU A 321 -12.96 12.85 -32.26
N THR A 322 -12.75 12.78 -30.94
CA THR A 322 -13.53 11.90 -30.06
C THR A 322 -14.32 12.62 -28.96
N GLY A 323 -14.02 13.89 -28.72
CA GLY A 323 -14.58 14.72 -27.65
C GLY A 323 -14.04 14.40 -26.25
N ARG A 324 -13.09 13.48 -26.09
CA ARG A 324 -12.57 13.04 -24.78
C ARG A 324 -11.15 12.48 -24.88
N VAL A 325 -10.42 12.46 -23.76
CA VAL A 325 -9.20 11.66 -23.60
C VAL A 325 -9.26 11.02 -22.22
N ASP A 326 -9.41 9.70 -22.16
CA ASP A 326 -9.54 8.95 -20.91
C ASP A 326 -8.20 8.50 -20.37
N TYR A 327 -7.30 8.10 -21.27
CA TYR A 327 -6.03 7.51 -20.91
C TYR A 327 -4.90 8.10 -21.74
N VAL A 328 -3.85 8.56 -21.07
CA VAL A 328 -2.59 8.95 -21.71
C VAL A 328 -1.49 8.05 -21.20
N ILE A 329 -0.78 7.40 -22.11
CA ILE A 329 0.27 6.43 -21.81
C ILE A 329 1.57 6.90 -22.46
N ASN A 330 2.66 6.90 -21.71
CA ASN A 330 3.99 7.21 -22.23
C ASN A 330 4.96 6.03 -22.08
N THR A 331 5.07 5.22 -23.13
CA THR A 331 6.09 4.16 -23.28
C THR A 331 7.35 4.66 -23.99
N ALA A 332 7.37 5.91 -24.49
CA ALA A 332 8.53 6.46 -25.17
C ALA A 332 9.73 6.56 -24.22
N GLY A 333 10.88 6.13 -24.72
CA GLY A 333 12.13 6.11 -23.96
C GLY A 333 13.32 5.76 -24.86
N VAL A 334 14.51 6.04 -24.36
CA VAL A 334 15.79 5.61 -24.94
C VAL A 334 16.65 4.96 -23.88
N LEU A 335 17.31 3.87 -24.24
CA LEU A 335 18.30 3.19 -23.40
C LEU A 335 19.69 3.44 -23.97
N ARG A 336 20.52 4.15 -23.21
CA ARG A 336 21.93 4.41 -23.50
C ARG A 336 22.74 3.84 -22.34
N ILE A 337 23.61 2.89 -22.65
CA ILE A 337 24.48 2.20 -21.70
C ILE A 337 25.90 2.63 -22.04
N GLY A 338 26.67 2.98 -21.01
CA GLY A 338 28.04 3.39 -21.16
C GLY A 338 28.51 4.21 -19.97
N ARG A 339 29.83 4.36 -19.84
CA ARG A 339 30.41 5.16 -18.78
C ARG A 339 30.10 6.64 -19.00
N LEU A 340 29.82 7.35 -17.90
CA LEU A 340 29.44 8.76 -17.98
C LEU A 340 30.59 9.63 -18.51
N ASP A 341 31.84 9.31 -18.17
CA ASP A 341 33.04 10.03 -18.63
C ASP A 341 33.35 9.86 -20.12
N GLU A 342 32.70 8.90 -20.78
CA GLU A 342 32.86 8.59 -22.21
C GLU A 342 31.62 8.97 -23.03
N THR A 343 30.55 9.42 -22.38
CA THR A 343 29.27 9.76 -23.04
C THR A 343 29.31 11.20 -23.56
N ASP A 344 28.99 11.40 -24.84
CA ASP A 344 28.92 12.74 -25.42
C ASP A 344 27.69 13.56 -24.98
N ASP A 345 27.81 14.88 -25.06
CA ASP A 345 26.77 15.83 -24.64
C ASP A 345 25.44 15.63 -25.39
N ALA A 346 25.50 15.25 -26.67
CA ALA A 346 24.32 15.02 -27.49
C ALA A 346 23.50 13.83 -26.98
N THR A 347 24.17 12.75 -26.59
CA THR A 347 23.58 11.55 -26.00
C THR A 347 23.01 11.85 -24.61
N ILE A 348 23.72 12.64 -23.80
CA ILE A 348 23.21 13.12 -22.51
C ILE A 348 21.90 13.90 -22.71
N GLN A 349 21.90 14.86 -23.64
CA GLN A 349 20.75 15.70 -23.91
C GLN A 349 19.56 14.91 -24.48
N GLU A 350 19.80 13.95 -25.40
CA GLU A 350 18.76 13.05 -25.90
C GLU A 350 18.13 12.26 -24.75
N ALA A 351 18.95 11.64 -23.90
CA ALA A 351 18.46 10.84 -22.78
C ALA A 351 17.62 11.67 -21.81
N LEU A 352 18.05 12.87 -21.43
CA LEU A 352 17.29 13.76 -20.55
C LEU A 352 16.00 14.26 -21.20
N ASN A 353 16.05 14.63 -22.48
CA ASN A 353 14.89 15.13 -23.21
C ASN A 353 13.81 14.05 -23.36
N VAL A 354 14.20 12.84 -23.76
CA VAL A 354 13.24 11.76 -24.03
C VAL A 354 12.78 11.05 -22.75
N ASN A 355 13.68 10.76 -21.81
CA ASN A 355 13.32 9.96 -20.64
C ASN A 355 12.79 10.77 -19.45
N TYR A 356 13.00 12.10 -19.42
CA TYR A 356 12.53 12.94 -18.31
C TYR A 356 11.69 14.13 -18.76
N LEU A 357 12.24 15.03 -19.59
CA LEU A 357 11.54 16.25 -19.96
C LEU A 357 10.25 15.95 -20.74
N ALA A 358 10.30 15.01 -21.69
CA ALA A 358 9.13 14.58 -22.45
C ALA A 358 7.98 14.06 -21.55
N PRO A 359 8.18 13.10 -20.63
CA PRO A 359 7.15 12.71 -19.65
C PRO A 359 6.55 13.90 -18.88
N VAL A 360 7.36 14.86 -18.42
CA VAL A 360 6.89 16.07 -17.73
C VAL A 360 6.00 16.91 -18.66
N GLN A 361 6.40 17.09 -19.92
CA GLN A 361 5.64 17.86 -20.89
C GLN A 361 4.32 17.15 -21.28
N ILE A 362 4.35 15.82 -21.46
CA ILE A 362 3.18 14.98 -21.70
C ILE A 362 2.21 15.11 -20.53
N ALA A 363 2.68 14.94 -19.29
CA ALA A 363 1.86 15.10 -18.09
C ALA A 363 1.17 16.47 -18.06
N ARG A 364 1.95 17.55 -18.21
CA ARG A 364 1.43 18.93 -18.23
C ARG A 364 0.41 19.16 -19.37
N ALA A 365 0.65 18.62 -20.56
CA ALA A 365 -0.25 18.75 -21.70
C ALA A 365 -1.55 17.95 -21.52
N SER A 366 -1.48 16.83 -20.81
CA SER A 366 -2.59 15.89 -20.62
C SER A 366 -3.58 16.36 -19.55
N TYR A 367 -3.11 17.11 -18.54
CA TYR A 367 -3.89 17.50 -17.36
C TYR A 367 -5.32 17.96 -17.69
N ARG A 368 -5.48 18.93 -18.59
CA ARG A 368 -6.81 19.48 -18.93
C ARG A 368 -7.78 18.42 -19.46
N TYR A 369 -7.30 17.48 -20.28
CA TYR A 369 -8.15 16.48 -20.90
C TYR A 369 -8.47 15.34 -19.95
N LEU A 370 -7.49 14.95 -19.11
CA LEU A 370 -7.71 13.94 -18.09
C LEU A 370 -8.64 14.45 -16.98
N ALA A 371 -8.59 15.75 -16.65
CA ALA A 371 -9.50 16.36 -15.69
C ALA A 371 -10.97 16.27 -16.15
N GLU A 372 -11.24 16.42 -17.46
CA GLU A 372 -12.59 16.31 -18.03
C GLU A 372 -13.19 14.91 -17.88
N THR A 373 -12.35 13.88 -17.88
CA THR A 373 -12.77 12.47 -17.89
C THR A 373 -12.53 11.75 -16.56
N GLN A 374 -11.90 12.41 -15.58
CA GLN A 374 -11.30 11.77 -14.40
C GLN A 374 -10.39 10.60 -14.82
N GLY A 375 -9.63 10.85 -15.88
CA GLY A 375 -8.83 9.87 -16.59
C GLY A 375 -7.54 9.48 -15.87
N GLN A 376 -6.65 8.82 -16.59
CA GLN A 376 -5.37 8.37 -16.04
C GLN A 376 -4.17 8.64 -16.94
N LEU A 377 -3.07 9.06 -16.29
CA LEU A 377 -1.73 9.11 -16.86
C LEU A 377 -0.95 7.85 -16.43
N LEU A 378 -0.44 7.10 -17.41
CA LEU A 378 0.40 5.92 -17.17
C LEU A 378 1.83 6.15 -17.68
N LEU A 379 2.78 6.15 -16.75
CA LEU A 379 4.21 6.30 -17.00
C LEU A 379 4.94 4.95 -16.85
N TYR A 380 6.20 4.91 -17.29
CA TYR A 380 7.02 3.70 -17.19
C TYR A 380 8.40 4.00 -16.59
N THR A 381 8.74 3.24 -15.56
CA THR A 381 10.08 3.20 -14.97
C THR A 381 10.85 1.95 -15.46
N SER A 382 11.84 1.50 -14.71
CA SER A 382 12.73 0.39 -15.03
C SER A 382 13.23 -0.23 -13.73
N SER A 383 13.50 -1.54 -13.70
CA SER A 383 14.02 -2.25 -12.51
C SER A 383 15.28 -1.61 -11.91
N SER A 384 15.98 -0.80 -12.70
CA SER A 384 17.14 0.00 -12.29
C SER A 384 16.82 1.29 -11.51
N TYR A 385 15.55 1.59 -11.20
CA TYR A 385 15.14 2.82 -10.50
C TYR A 385 15.49 2.83 -9.01
N THR A 386 15.55 1.66 -8.38
CA THR A 386 15.80 1.55 -6.92
C THR A 386 17.28 1.67 -6.57
N ARG A 387 18.17 1.39 -7.53
CA ARG A 387 19.62 1.41 -7.33
C ARG A 387 20.33 1.79 -8.63
N GLY A 388 21.14 2.84 -8.56
CA GLY A 388 22.08 3.17 -9.64
C GLY A 388 23.10 2.05 -9.86
N ARG A 389 23.38 1.73 -11.12
CA ARG A 389 24.36 0.72 -11.53
C ARG A 389 25.40 1.38 -12.44
N ALA A 390 26.62 0.86 -12.43
CA ALA A 390 27.66 1.30 -13.35
C ALA A 390 27.14 1.21 -14.80
N GLU A 391 27.53 2.16 -15.65
CA GLU A 391 27.12 2.27 -17.06
C GLU A 391 25.64 2.61 -17.32
N TYR A 392 24.83 2.77 -16.27
CA TYR A 392 23.39 3.12 -16.38
C TYR A 392 23.09 4.48 -15.75
N SER A 393 24.09 5.33 -15.53
CA SER A 393 23.95 6.58 -14.75
C SER A 393 22.78 7.44 -15.22
N LEU A 394 22.68 7.72 -16.52
CA LEU A 394 21.61 8.53 -17.12
C LEU A 394 20.27 7.79 -17.14
N TYR A 395 20.27 6.52 -17.53
CA TYR A 395 19.04 5.75 -17.65
C TYR A 395 18.40 5.48 -16.28
N SER A 396 19.16 4.98 -15.30
CA SER A 396 18.66 4.74 -13.95
C SER A 396 18.20 6.01 -13.25
N SER A 397 18.94 7.13 -13.39
CA SER A 397 18.54 8.39 -12.74
C SER A 397 17.24 8.95 -13.32
N THR A 398 17.08 8.94 -14.65
CA THR A 398 15.83 9.38 -15.30
C THR A 398 14.65 8.46 -14.96
N LYS A 399 14.87 7.15 -14.88
CA LYS A 399 13.83 6.18 -14.47
C LYS A 399 13.46 6.29 -12.98
N ALA A 400 14.42 6.60 -12.11
CA ALA A 400 14.15 6.95 -10.72
C ALA A 400 13.32 8.24 -10.60
N ALA A 401 13.58 9.24 -11.45
CA ALA A 401 12.80 10.47 -11.48
C ALA A 401 11.32 10.23 -11.85
N MET A 402 11.02 9.24 -12.70
CA MET A 402 9.64 8.87 -13.05
C MET A 402 8.81 8.42 -11.84
N VAL A 403 9.42 7.79 -10.85
CA VAL A 403 8.72 7.34 -9.64
C VAL A 403 8.23 8.53 -8.83
N ASN A 404 9.13 9.46 -8.51
CA ASN A 404 8.75 10.66 -7.75
C ASN A 404 7.79 11.56 -8.54
N LEU A 405 7.98 11.68 -9.86
CA LEU A 405 7.03 12.41 -10.71
C LEU A 405 5.63 11.81 -10.64
N THR A 406 5.52 10.48 -10.72
CA THR A 406 4.22 9.77 -10.61
C THR A 406 3.56 10.06 -9.27
N GLN A 407 4.28 9.90 -8.17
CA GLN A 407 3.75 10.08 -6.82
C GLN A 407 3.34 11.53 -6.54
N ALA A 408 4.15 12.50 -6.98
CA ALA A 408 3.84 13.92 -6.81
C ALA A 408 2.59 14.31 -7.61
N LEU A 409 2.51 13.94 -8.88
CA LEU A 409 1.35 14.25 -9.72
C LEU A 409 0.07 13.56 -9.24
N ALA A 410 0.18 12.34 -8.68
CA ALA A 410 -0.97 11.66 -8.09
C ALA A 410 -1.54 12.42 -6.88
N ASP A 411 -0.70 13.02 -6.02
CA ASP A 411 -1.16 13.84 -4.89
C ASP A 411 -1.66 15.21 -5.37
N GLU A 412 -0.95 15.85 -6.31
CA GLU A 412 -1.34 17.14 -6.90
C GLU A 412 -2.70 17.08 -7.59
N TRP A 413 -3.00 16.01 -8.32
CA TRP A 413 -4.22 15.89 -9.13
C TRP A 413 -5.33 15.06 -8.49
N ALA A 414 -5.17 14.68 -7.22
CA ALA A 414 -6.15 13.91 -6.48
C ALA A 414 -7.51 14.63 -6.36
N GLY A 415 -7.52 15.97 -6.33
CA GLY A 415 -8.73 16.78 -6.22
C GLY A 415 -9.64 16.71 -7.44
N GLU A 416 -9.05 16.50 -8.62
CA GLU A 416 -9.74 16.39 -9.91
C GLU A 416 -10.12 14.96 -10.26
N GLY A 417 -9.75 13.98 -9.42
CA GLY A 417 -9.99 12.55 -9.68
C GLY A 417 -9.09 11.98 -10.77
N ILE A 418 -7.99 12.66 -11.14
CA ILE A 418 -7.04 12.13 -12.12
C ILE A 418 -6.13 11.11 -11.43
N ARG A 419 -6.00 9.93 -12.03
CA ARG A 419 -5.10 8.89 -11.52
C ARG A 419 -3.75 8.98 -12.23
N VAL A 420 -2.65 8.76 -11.50
CA VAL A 420 -1.30 8.74 -12.09
C VAL A 420 -0.55 7.53 -11.56
N ASN A 421 -0.13 6.63 -12.44
CA ASN A 421 0.59 5.41 -12.04
C ASN A 421 1.82 5.18 -12.91
N CYS A 422 2.77 4.40 -12.39
CA CYS A 422 4.00 4.04 -13.08
C CYS A 422 4.08 2.51 -13.19
N VAL A 423 4.41 1.99 -14.37
CA VAL A 423 4.69 0.55 -14.55
C VAL A 423 6.20 0.33 -14.51
N ASN A 424 6.64 -0.66 -13.74
CA ASN A 424 8.01 -1.11 -13.63
C ASN A 424 8.17 -2.52 -14.22
N PRO A 425 8.31 -2.65 -15.54
CA PRO A 425 8.49 -3.94 -16.17
C PRO A 425 9.86 -4.54 -15.83
N GLU A 426 9.90 -5.87 -15.77
CA GLU A 426 11.16 -6.61 -15.77
C GLU A 426 11.88 -6.48 -17.12
N ARG A 427 12.97 -7.25 -17.28
CA ARG A 427 13.67 -7.40 -18.55
C ARG A 427 12.67 -7.87 -19.61
N THR A 428 12.24 -6.96 -20.48
CA THR A 428 11.16 -7.19 -21.45
C THR A 428 11.72 -7.31 -22.86
N ALA A 429 11.28 -8.33 -23.58
CA ALA A 429 11.58 -8.56 -24.99
C ALA A 429 11.05 -7.42 -25.85
N THR A 430 11.91 -6.46 -26.18
CA THR A 430 11.56 -5.30 -27.01
C THR A 430 12.71 -4.99 -27.98
N PRO A 431 12.43 -4.37 -29.14
CA PRO A 431 13.47 -3.91 -30.06
C PRO A 431 14.52 -3.00 -29.40
N MET A 432 14.12 -2.19 -28.42
CA MET A 432 15.04 -1.35 -27.64
C MET A 432 16.06 -2.19 -26.85
N ARG A 433 15.59 -3.26 -26.21
CA ARG A 433 16.43 -4.17 -25.43
C ARG A 433 17.37 -4.96 -26.33
N THR A 434 16.85 -5.52 -27.42
CA THR A 434 17.67 -6.24 -28.40
C THR A 434 18.76 -5.34 -29.00
N LYS A 435 18.46 -4.06 -29.23
CA LYS A 435 19.47 -3.09 -29.70
C LYS A 435 20.57 -2.83 -28.67
N ALA A 436 20.24 -2.86 -27.37
CA ALA A 436 21.17 -2.54 -26.30
C ALA A 436 22.04 -3.74 -25.87
N PHE A 437 21.50 -4.95 -25.88
CA PHE A 437 22.17 -6.16 -25.36
C PHE A 437 22.38 -7.28 -26.38
N GLY A 438 21.85 -7.15 -27.60
CA GLY A 438 21.82 -8.22 -28.59
C GLY A 438 20.69 -9.22 -28.34
N GLN A 439 20.84 -10.43 -28.89
CA GLN A 439 19.89 -11.52 -28.70
C GLN A 439 20.16 -12.22 -27.37
N GLU A 440 19.13 -12.36 -26.55
CA GLU A 440 19.17 -13.08 -25.28
C GLU A 440 18.45 -14.43 -25.39
N PRO A 441 18.68 -15.39 -24.47
CA PRO A 441 18.07 -16.71 -24.54
C PRO A 441 16.54 -16.69 -24.64
N GLU A 442 15.98 -17.62 -25.39
CA GLU A 442 14.52 -17.74 -25.52
C GLU A 442 13.87 -18.00 -24.16
N GLY A 443 12.77 -17.29 -23.88
CA GLY A 443 12.06 -17.42 -22.61
C GLY A 443 12.74 -16.75 -21.41
N SER A 444 13.90 -16.09 -21.56
CA SER A 444 14.55 -15.38 -20.45
C SER A 444 14.04 -13.95 -20.22
N LEU A 445 13.10 -13.49 -21.04
CA LEU A 445 12.57 -12.14 -21.04
C LEU A 445 11.05 -12.16 -20.93
N LEU A 446 10.52 -11.23 -20.17
CA LEU A 446 9.09 -10.93 -20.12
C LEU A 446 8.60 -10.49 -21.51
N SER A 447 7.43 -10.96 -21.95
CA SER A 447 6.85 -10.50 -23.22
C SER A 447 6.31 -9.08 -23.09
N SER A 448 6.39 -8.30 -24.16
CA SER A 448 5.77 -6.96 -24.21
C SER A 448 4.24 -7.03 -24.09
N GLU A 449 3.62 -8.11 -24.56
CA GLU A 449 2.20 -8.39 -24.37
C GLU A 449 1.80 -8.56 -22.90
N ALA A 450 2.63 -9.23 -22.08
CA ALA A 450 2.34 -9.38 -20.66
C ALA A 450 2.37 -8.02 -19.95
N VAL A 451 3.35 -7.17 -20.28
CA VAL A 451 3.40 -5.80 -19.77
C VAL A 451 2.19 -4.99 -20.24
N ALA A 452 1.83 -5.08 -21.52
CA ALA A 452 0.67 -4.40 -22.08
C ALA A 452 -0.64 -4.78 -21.37
N ARG A 453 -0.85 -6.08 -21.09
CA ARG A 453 -2.02 -6.57 -20.35
C ARG A 453 -2.08 -6.00 -18.94
N THR A 454 -0.99 -6.08 -18.18
CA THR A 454 -0.94 -5.48 -16.83
C THR A 454 -1.13 -3.97 -16.86
N SER A 455 -0.63 -3.28 -17.89
CA SER A 455 -0.89 -1.86 -18.09
C SER A 455 -2.38 -1.57 -18.29
N LEU A 456 -3.12 -2.40 -19.01
CA LEU A 456 -4.59 -2.27 -19.10
C LEU A 456 -5.25 -2.48 -17.73
N ASP A 457 -4.84 -3.50 -16.97
CA ASP A 457 -5.37 -3.73 -15.61
C ASP A 457 -5.15 -2.50 -14.72
N VAL A 458 -3.98 -1.86 -14.82
CA VAL A 458 -3.66 -0.63 -14.08
C VAL A 458 -4.52 0.55 -14.54
N LEU A 459 -4.80 0.70 -15.83
CA LEU A 459 -5.68 1.75 -16.36
C LEU A 459 -7.14 1.57 -15.90
N LEU A 460 -7.56 0.34 -15.64
CA LEU A 460 -8.91 0.01 -15.21
C LEU A 460 -9.09 -0.04 -13.68
N SER A 461 -7.98 -0.05 -12.92
CA SER A 461 -8.00 -0.09 -11.45
C SER A 461 -8.14 1.28 -10.79
N GLU A 462 -8.66 1.33 -9.56
CA GLU A 462 -8.75 2.56 -8.75
C GLU A 462 -7.41 3.05 -8.16
N LEU A 463 -6.29 2.49 -8.60
CA LEU A 463 -4.96 2.84 -8.10
C LEU A 463 -4.55 4.26 -8.52
N THR A 464 -3.85 4.98 -7.66
CA THR A 464 -3.13 6.22 -8.01
C THR A 464 -1.90 6.42 -7.13
N GLY A 465 -0.80 6.90 -7.71
CA GLY A 465 0.49 7.08 -7.04
C GLY A 465 1.34 5.81 -6.91
N HIS A 466 0.96 4.72 -7.59
CA HIS A 466 1.63 3.42 -7.47
C HIS A 466 2.74 3.22 -8.50
N VAL A 467 3.74 2.40 -8.14
CA VAL A 467 4.77 1.88 -9.03
C VAL A 467 4.59 0.37 -9.19
N ILE A 468 3.89 -0.08 -10.22
CA ILE A 468 3.45 -1.47 -10.39
C ILE A 468 4.56 -2.32 -11.04
N ASP A 469 5.08 -3.31 -10.33
CA ASP A 469 6.03 -4.29 -10.85
C ASP A 469 5.33 -5.29 -11.79
N VAL A 470 5.88 -5.50 -12.99
CA VAL A 470 5.50 -6.60 -13.88
C VAL A 470 6.67 -7.55 -14.00
N ARG A 471 6.44 -8.84 -13.76
CA ARG A 471 7.47 -9.88 -13.67
C ARG A 471 7.08 -11.11 -14.47
N GLN A 472 8.07 -11.88 -14.92
CA GLN A 472 7.83 -13.21 -15.45
C GLN A 472 7.47 -14.13 -14.27
N GLN A 473 6.29 -14.76 -14.28
CA GLN A 473 5.93 -15.70 -13.22
C GLN A 473 6.86 -16.91 -13.30
N ASP A 474 7.48 -17.27 -12.19
CA ASP A 474 8.21 -18.54 -12.05
C ASP A 474 7.18 -19.68 -12.14
N PRO A 475 7.28 -20.60 -13.12
CA PRO A 475 6.33 -21.70 -13.29
C PRO A 475 6.29 -22.66 -12.08
N THR A 476 7.18 -22.51 -11.10
CA THR A 476 7.17 -23.27 -9.84
C THR A 476 6.45 -22.56 -8.69
N ALA A 477 6.01 -21.30 -8.87
CA ALA A 477 5.47 -20.45 -7.81
C ALA A 477 3.94 -20.47 -7.69
N GLU A 478 3.27 -21.60 -7.98
CA GLU A 478 1.91 -21.79 -7.50
C GLU A 478 1.89 -22.31 -6.04
N ALA A 479 1.09 -21.63 -5.22
CA ALA A 479 0.62 -22.04 -3.88
C ALA A 479 1.56 -21.85 -2.67
N SER A 480 2.04 -20.62 -2.44
CA SER A 480 2.10 -20.14 -1.05
C SER A 480 1.07 -19.03 -0.87
N ALA A 481 0.24 -19.13 0.18
CA ALA A 481 -0.66 -18.07 0.63
C ALA A 481 0.13 -16.89 1.24
N SER A 482 1.17 -16.46 0.54
CA SER A 482 1.99 -15.32 0.88
C SER A 482 1.19 -14.07 0.60
N SER A 483 1.25 -13.11 1.51
CA SER A 483 0.58 -11.84 1.31
C SER A 483 1.19 -11.15 0.08
N GLY A 484 0.44 -10.27 -0.62
CA GLY A 484 1.02 -9.48 -1.72
C GLY A 484 2.28 -8.70 -1.31
N PHE A 485 2.42 -8.45 -0.01
CA PHE A 485 3.60 -7.88 0.61
C PHE A 485 4.84 -8.80 0.57
N ASP A 486 4.69 -10.08 0.92
CA ASP A 486 5.78 -11.06 0.90
C ASP A 486 6.35 -11.22 -0.52
N GLN A 487 5.47 -11.24 -1.52
CA GLN A 487 5.85 -11.31 -2.94
C GLN A 487 6.63 -10.07 -3.36
N ALA A 488 6.19 -8.88 -2.94
CA ALA A 488 6.89 -7.63 -3.22
C ALA A 488 8.28 -7.57 -2.55
N LEU A 489 8.41 -8.07 -1.31
CA LEU A 489 9.69 -8.10 -0.59
C LEU A 489 10.65 -9.12 -1.19
N ALA A 490 10.19 -10.34 -1.48
CA ALA A 490 11.00 -11.34 -2.19
C ALA A 490 11.54 -10.75 -3.50
N SER A 491 10.67 -10.10 -4.28
CA SER A 491 11.05 -9.39 -5.51
C SER A 491 12.02 -8.24 -5.28
N ALA A 492 12.02 -7.59 -4.11
CA ALA A 492 12.99 -6.54 -3.76
C ALA A 492 14.36 -7.10 -3.37
N LEU A 493 14.40 -8.29 -2.78
CA LEU A 493 15.62 -8.99 -2.42
C LEU A 493 16.28 -9.63 -3.65
N ASP A 494 15.50 -10.22 -4.56
CA ASP A 494 16.02 -10.78 -5.82
C ASP A 494 16.66 -9.70 -6.71
N ARG A 495 16.15 -8.46 -6.66
CA ARG A 495 16.77 -7.27 -7.29
C ARG A 495 18.22 -7.02 -6.85
N GLN A 496 18.67 -7.57 -5.71
CA GLN A 496 20.03 -7.46 -5.20
C GLN A 496 20.94 -8.64 -5.56
N GLY A 497 20.37 -9.78 -5.99
CA GLY A 497 21.10 -11.03 -6.27
C GLY A 497 21.64 -11.15 -7.70
N ASP A 498 21.03 -10.45 -8.66
CA ASP A 498 21.50 -10.42 -10.06
C ASP A 498 22.65 -9.41 -10.23
N GLY A 499 23.83 -9.84 -9.77
CA GLY A 499 25.14 -9.24 -10.07
C GLY A 499 25.72 -9.70 -11.40
#